data_AF-A0A176S660-F1
#
_entry.id   AF-A0A176S660-F1
#
_cell.length_a   1.000
_cell.length_b   1.000
_cell.length_c   1.000
_cell.angle_alpha   90.00
_cell.angle_beta   90.00
_cell.angle_gamma   90.00
#
_symmetry.space_group_name_H-M   'P 1'
#
loop_
_entity.id
_entity.type
_entity.pdbx_description
1 polymer ?
#
loop_
_entity_poly.entity_id
_entity_poly.type
_entity_poly.pdbx_seq_one_letter_code
_entity_poly.pdbx_strand_id
1 'polypeptide(L)' 'APDSTNQVWEVFTNRSWITAIALSEETLWVGAKGGGLEQRNPSTGQLVRVLTTVDDLPSNYINVLLRNVHKII' A
#
# COMPACT_ATOMS: atom_id res chain seq x y z
N ALA A 1 -17.51 -14.10 -26.62
CA ALA A 1 -18.42 -13.59 -25.59
C ALA A 1 -17.59 -12.81 -24.60
N PRO A 2 -17.98 -11.61 -24.15
CA PRO A 2 -17.23 -10.95 -23.09
C PRO A 2 -17.50 -11.76 -21.81
N ASP A 3 -16.45 -12.29 -21.24
CA ASP A 3 -16.42 -12.89 -19.92
C ASP A 3 -16.66 -11.80 -18.87
N SER A 4 -17.95 -11.58 -18.59
CA SER A 4 -18.49 -10.70 -17.57
C SER A 4 -18.21 -11.21 -16.16
N THR A 5 -16.93 -11.34 -15.79
CA THR A 5 -16.57 -11.38 -14.37
C THR A 5 -16.80 -9.97 -13.83
N ASN A 6 -17.91 -9.80 -13.11
CA ASN A 6 -18.13 -8.63 -12.27
C ASN A 6 -16.87 -8.42 -11.43
N GLN A 7 -16.06 -7.42 -11.79
CA GLN A 7 -14.95 -7.00 -10.95
C GLN A 7 -15.57 -6.47 -9.67
N VAL A 8 -15.56 -7.31 -8.63
CA VAL A 8 -15.99 -6.92 -7.30
C VAL A 8 -14.91 -6.02 -6.75
N TRP A 9 -15.25 -4.74 -6.53
CA TRP A 9 -14.36 -3.83 -5.81
C TRP A 9 -14.26 -4.30 -4.37
N GLU A 10 -13.08 -4.76 -3.98
CA GLU A 10 -12.78 -5.17 -2.61
C GLU A 10 -12.07 -4.04 -1.84
N VAL A 11 -12.43 -3.87 -0.57
CA VAL A 11 -11.80 -2.91 0.33
C VAL A 11 -10.75 -3.64 1.15
N PHE A 12 -9.47 -3.37 0.90
CA PHE A 12 -8.34 -4.10 1.50
C PHE A 12 -7.77 -3.45 2.78
N THR A 13 -8.27 -2.30 3.19
CA THR A 13 -7.82 -1.59 4.40
C THR A 13 -8.98 -0.83 5.05
N ASN A 14 -9.04 -0.82 6.39
CA ASN A 14 -10.04 -0.07 7.15
C ASN A 14 -9.44 1.12 7.92
N ARG A 15 -8.22 1.56 7.57
CA ARG A 15 -7.56 2.68 8.23
C ARG A 15 -8.34 3.97 8.02
N SER A 16 -8.39 4.80 9.06
CA SER A 16 -9.22 6.01 9.09
C SER A 16 -8.84 7.06 8.04
N TRP A 17 -7.56 7.17 7.69
CA TRP A 17 -7.07 8.16 6.71
C TRP A 17 -5.93 7.59 5.87
N ILE A 18 -6.25 7.07 4.69
CA ILE A 18 -5.24 6.71 3.68
C ILE A 18 -4.78 7.99 2.98
N THR A 19 -3.47 8.21 2.95
CA THR A 19 -2.84 9.44 2.44
C THR A 19 -1.97 9.19 1.23
N ALA A 20 -1.44 7.98 1.08
CA ALA A 20 -0.52 7.65 0.00
C ALA A 20 -0.66 6.19 -0.43
N ILE A 21 -0.53 5.95 -1.73
CA ILE A 21 -0.48 4.61 -2.33
C ILE A 21 0.66 4.59 -3.34
N ALA A 22 1.50 3.56 -3.30
CA ALA A 22 2.57 3.36 -4.27
C ALA A 22 2.71 1.88 -4.62
N LEU A 23 2.84 1.57 -5.91
CA LEU A 23 2.97 0.21 -6.40
C LEU A 23 4.42 -0.06 -6.88
N SER A 24 5.02 -1.16 -6.43
CA SER A 24 6.23 -1.77 -6.99
C SER A 24 5.90 -3.13 -7.62
N GLU A 25 6.90 -3.80 -8.22
CA GLU A 25 6.73 -5.14 -8.80
C GLU A 25 6.31 -6.19 -7.77
N GLU A 26 6.75 -6.03 -6.52
CA GLU A 26 6.55 -7.02 -5.45
C GLU A 26 5.59 -6.56 -4.35
N THR A 27 5.24 -5.27 -4.29
CA THR A 27 4.51 -4.72 -3.14
C THR A 27 3.60 -3.56 -3.51
N LEU A 28 2.37 -3.62 -3.00
CA LEU A 28 1.48 -2.47 -2.89
C LEU A 28 1.68 -1.82 -1.52
N TRP A 29 2.22 -0.61 -1.52
CA TRP A 29 2.43 0.19 -0.32
C TRP A 29 1.26 1.12 -0.08
N VAL A 30 0.74 1.13 1.15
CA VAL A 30 -0.36 2.00 1.57
C VAL A 30 0.06 2.76 2.82
N GLY A 31 0.19 4.08 2.70
CA GLY A 31 0.47 5.00 3.80
C GLY A 31 -0.81 5.54 4.43
N ALA A 32 -0.82 5.62 5.76
CA ALA A 32 -1.92 6.20 6.51
C ALA A 32 -1.46 7.29 7.48
N LYS A 33 -2.35 8.22 7.79
CA LYS A 33 -2.14 9.23 8.83
C LYS A 33 -2.27 8.59 10.22
N GLY A 34 -1.16 8.43 10.92
CA GLY A 34 -1.11 7.84 12.27
C GLY A 34 -1.19 6.31 12.30
N GLY A 35 -1.40 5.66 11.15
CA GLY A 35 -1.50 4.20 11.03
C GLY A 35 -0.23 3.51 10.54
N GLY A 36 0.79 4.28 10.15
CA GLY A 36 2.03 3.76 9.59
C GLY A 36 1.92 3.38 8.11
N LEU A 37 2.75 2.43 7.70
CA LEU A 37 2.94 2.00 6.31
C LEU A 37 2.61 0.51 6.16
N GLU A 38 1.60 0.19 5.36
CA GLU A 38 1.15 -1.18 5.11
C GLU A 38 1.83 -1.73 3.85
N GLN A 39 2.43 -2.91 3.96
CA GLN A 39 2.89 -3.75 2.85
C GLN A 39 1.76 -4.69 2.47
N ARG A 40 1.37 -4.68 1.20
CA ARG A 40 0.38 -5.61 0.65
C ARG A 40 0.91 -6.37 -0.55
N ASN A 41 0.38 -7.56 -0.74
CA ASN A 41 0.57 -8.30 -1.98
C ASN A 41 -0.08 -7.50 -3.13
N PRO A 42 0.64 -7.18 -4.22
CA PRO A 42 0.13 -6.32 -5.28
C PRO A 42 -0.95 -7.00 -6.14
N SER A 43 -0.96 -8.32 -6.21
CA SER A 43 -1.92 -9.09 -7.01
C SER A 43 -3.20 -9.41 -6.23
N THR A 44 -3.10 -9.64 -4.92
CA THR A 44 -4.23 -10.09 -4.10
C THR A 44 -4.74 -9.05 -3.10
N GLY A 45 -4.01 -7.95 -2.89
CA GLY A 45 -4.36 -6.93 -1.90
C GLY A 45 -4.22 -7.39 -0.43
N GLN A 46 -3.78 -8.63 -0.19
CA GLN A 46 -3.63 -9.15 1.17
C GLN A 46 -2.56 -8.39 1.95
N LEU A 47 -2.84 -8.12 3.23
CA LEU A 47 -1.89 -7.49 4.15
C LEU A 47 -0.74 -8.46 4.46
N VAL A 48 0.49 -8.02 4.16
CA VAL A 48 1.73 -8.75 4.46
C VAL A 48 2.31 -8.26 5.78
N ARG A 49 2.41 -6.94 5.97
CA ARG A 49 2.99 -6.33 7.18
C ARG A 49 2.49 -4.90 7.37
N VAL A 50 2.53 -4.43 8.61
CA VAL A 50 2.40 -3.00 8.96
C VAL A 50 3.71 -2.55 9.59
N LEU A 51 4.28 -1.45 9.11
CA LEU A 51 5.44 -0.79 9.68
C LEU A 51 5.01 0.45 10.45
N THR A 52 5.46 0.56 11.69
CA THR A 52 5.19 1.69 12.59
C THR A 52 6.46 2.12 13.31
N THR A 53 6.34 3.05 14.25
CA THR A 53 7.46 3.50 15.11
C THR A 53 8.04 2.39 15.98
N VAL A 54 7.34 1.27 16.20
CA VAL A 54 7.91 0.09 16.89
C VAL A 54 8.79 -0.75 15.95
N ASP A 55 8.69 -0.51 14.64
CA ASP A 55 9.47 -1.12 13.56
C ASP A 55 10.52 -0.13 13.00
N ASP A 56 10.97 0.83 13.83
CA ASP A 56 11.97 1.85 13.49
C ASP A 56 11.54 2.87 12.41
N LEU A 57 10.25 2.92 12.05
CA LEU A 57 9.75 4.01 11.21
C LEU A 57 9.81 5.33 12.01
N PRO A 58 10.35 6.43 11.46
CA PRO A 58 10.48 7.68 12.22
C PRO A 58 9.14 8.34 12.57
N SER A 59 8.05 7.98 11.91
CA SER A 59 6.70 8.48 12.19
C SER A 59 5.62 7.55 11.66
N ASN A 60 4.52 7.41 12.39
CA ASN A 60 3.31 6.72 11.91
C ASN A 60 2.46 7.59 10.97
N TYR A 61 2.84 8.85 10.76
CA TYR A 61 2.14 9.79 9.89
C TYR A 61 2.78 9.78 8.51
N ILE A 62 2.27 8.92 7.63
CA ILE A 62 2.68 8.93 6.23
C ILE A 62 1.89 10.02 5.52
N ASN A 63 2.58 10.94 4.86
CA ASN A 63 1.93 12.01 4.07
C ASN A 63 1.99 11.72 2.56
N VAL A 64 3.10 11.15 2.11
CA VAL A 64 3.38 10.86 0.70
C VAL A 64 4.30 9.66 0.61
N LEU A 65 4.16 8.91 -0.48
CA LEU A 65 5.09 7.86 -0.88
C LEU A 65 5.53 8.14 -2.31
N LEU A 66 6.83 8.06 -2.56
CA LEU A 66 7.38 8.14 -3.91
C LEU A 66 8.19 6.88 -4.15
N ARG A 67 7.82 6.12 -5.18
CA ARG A 67 8.68 5.04 -5.67
C ARG A 67 9.74 5.65 -6.58
N ASN A 68 11.02 5.43 -6.26
CA ASN A 68 12.08 5.73 -7.20
C ASN A 68 12.02 4.75 -8.38
N VAL A 69 11.99 5.27 -9.60
CA VAL A 69 11.91 4.49 -10.85
C VAL A 69 13.17 4.61 -11.71
N HIS A 70 14.27 5.15 -11.17
CA HIS A 70 15.53 5.21 -11.90
C HIS A 70 16.05 3.79 -12.24
N LYS A 71 15.82 3.38 -13.48
CA LYS A 71 16.64 2.36 -14.14
C LYS A 71 17.93 3.04 -14.58
N ILE A 72 19.05 2.71 -13.94
CA ILE A 72 20.35 2.98 -14.55
C ILE A 72 20.42 2.08 -15.78
N ILE A 73 20.44 2.70 -16.96
CA ILE A 73 20.72 2.06 -18.25
C ILE A 73 22.23 1.94 -18.42
#